data_AF-A0A412N5N1-F1
#
_entry.id   AF-A0A412N5N1-F1
#
_cell.length_a   1.000
_cell.length_b   1.000
_cell.length_c   1.000
_cell.angle_alpha   90.00
_cell.angle_beta   90.00
_cell.angle_gamma   90.00
#
_symmetry.space_group_name_H-M   'P 1'
#
loop_
_entity.id
_entity.type
_entity.pdbx_description
1 polymer ?
#
loop_
_entity_poly.entity_id
_entity_poly.type
_entity_poly.pdbx_seq_one_letter_code
_entity_poly.pdbx_strand_id
1 'polypeptide(L)'
;MKRIYIVAFLMLLCTMADAQIMAKLKEIGMENIRCVQTPETTTVAFENNVYRGTYTGIGKAVTACLDGIPGGNLQMVVLENRIPRLYIDMPDSLVHAYKKGDIGLAQVYQRMRISVDTDNAMKVLEKSEKPENTSAWKVDVVIYPDLFLENNTFDELYTYAINLNPAVEMALWKGAKATAQVILPIATNLTGEMKRVRPGIITISQDVRLKHNLFGRLTVGNFTDNRIGAQLAIKYRTDNGRAEVGAQMGVTGFSAVTADEGWYIGTKMRVNASVTASYYEPHTNLQFDLSANRYVFGDYGIRGDCTRHFGEYAIGLFGIYTSGEINGGFHFAIPLPGKKWNRKGFFRVKPADYFAWTYSMVAHGKYIDEQMGKSYYTRPDENRSGGFYQPDYIRYFLIKEAKKAQSKSIK
;
A
#
# COMPACT_ATOMS: atom_id res chain seq x y z
N MET A 1 3.59 -51.37 15.37
CA MET A 1 4.17 -50.47 16.40
C MET A 1 5.20 -49.49 15.83
N LYS A 2 6.31 -49.90 15.20
CA LYS A 2 7.32 -48.98 14.61
C LYS A 2 6.76 -47.90 13.66
N ARG A 3 5.79 -48.21 12.79
CA ARG A 3 5.15 -47.23 11.88
C ARG A 3 4.35 -46.14 12.61
N ILE A 4 3.75 -46.45 13.76
CA ILE A 4 2.95 -45.48 14.53
C ILE A 4 3.86 -44.47 15.23
N TYR A 5 5.01 -44.92 15.77
CA TYR A 5 6.00 -44.04 16.38
C TYR A 5 6.67 -43.09 15.38
N ILE A 6 6.93 -43.54 14.14
CA ILE A 6 7.50 -42.69 13.08
C ILE A 6 6.50 -41.59 12.68
N VAL A 7 5.22 -41.92 12.51
CA VAL A 7 4.19 -40.94 12.17
C VAL A 7 3.97 -39.94 13.30
N ALA A 8 3.93 -40.40 14.55
CA ALA A 8 3.82 -39.52 15.71
C ALA A 8 5.04 -38.58 15.86
N PHE A 9 6.25 -39.09 15.60
CA PHE A 9 7.48 -38.30 15.63
C PHE A 9 7.55 -37.27 14.49
N LEU A 10 7.14 -37.63 13.27
CA LEU A 10 7.03 -36.70 12.15
C LEU A 10 5.98 -35.60 12.40
N MET A 11 4.83 -35.95 12.99
CA MET A 11 3.84 -34.94 13.40
C MET A 11 4.41 -34.00 14.47
N LEU A 12 5.14 -34.51 15.47
CA LEU A 12 5.76 -33.69 16.51
C LEU A 12 6.85 -32.76 15.97
N LEU A 13 7.61 -33.20 14.97
CA LEU A 13 8.62 -32.36 14.29
C LEU A 13 7.99 -31.25 13.45
N CYS A 14 6.85 -31.52 12.81
CA CYS A 14 6.10 -30.49 12.07
C CYS A 14 5.51 -29.44 13.02
N THR A 15 4.98 -29.83 14.19
CA THR A 15 4.43 -28.87 15.15
C THR A 15 5.48 -27.95 15.78
N MET A 16 6.69 -28.46 16.04
CA MET A 16 7.78 -27.63 16.60
C MET A 16 8.36 -26.62 15.59
N ALA A 17 8.43 -26.99 14.31
CA ALA A 17 8.93 -26.11 13.27
C ALA A 17 7.90 -25.02 12.88
N ASP A 18 6.61 -25.34 12.84
CA ASP A 18 5.53 -24.34 12.73
C ASP A 18 5.65 -23.28 13.84
N ALA A 19 5.84 -23.73 15.09
CA ALA A 19 6.02 -22.82 16.23
C ALA A 19 7.28 -21.92 16.10
N GLN A 20 8.38 -22.44 15.53
CA GLN A 20 9.62 -21.67 15.36
C GLN A 20 9.49 -20.54 14.33
N ILE A 21 8.91 -20.82 13.15
CA ILE A 21 8.71 -19.80 12.11
C ILE A 21 7.75 -18.72 12.62
N MET A 22 6.65 -19.14 13.23
CA MET A 22 5.65 -18.23 13.78
C MET A 22 6.25 -17.34 14.88
N ALA A 23 7.05 -17.91 15.78
CA ALA A 23 7.76 -17.15 16.82
C ALA A 23 8.72 -16.12 16.23
N LYS A 24 9.55 -16.49 15.24
CA LYS A 24 10.48 -15.56 14.58
C LYS A 24 9.77 -14.42 13.85
N LEU A 25 8.68 -14.72 13.13
CA LEU A 25 7.87 -13.70 12.45
C LEU A 25 7.21 -12.75 13.44
N LYS A 26 6.71 -13.26 14.57
CA LYS A 26 6.14 -12.47 15.65
C LYS A 26 7.18 -11.58 16.34
N GLU A 27 8.39 -12.11 16.57
CA GLU A 27 9.52 -11.37 17.16
C GLU A 27 9.91 -10.15 16.32
N ILE A 28 9.94 -10.29 14.99
CA ILE A 28 10.21 -9.17 14.10
C ILE A 28 8.99 -8.23 13.93
N GLY A 29 7.83 -8.57 14.50
CA GLY A 29 6.63 -7.74 14.57
C GLY A 29 5.59 -7.99 13.47
N MET A 30 5.70 -9.06 12.69
CA MET A 30 4.70 -9.38 11.67
C MET A 30 3.35 -9.75 12.30
N GLU A 31 2.28 -9.45 11.59
CA GLU A 31 0.91 -9.67 12.06
C GLU A 31 0.17 -10.67 11.16
N ASN A 32 -0.99 -11.15 11.62
CA ASN A 32 -1.85 -12.08 10.89
C ASN A 32 -1.11 -13.34 10.38
N ILE A 33 -0.24 -13.87 11.23
CA ILE A 33 0.66 -14.97 10.87
C ILE A 33 -0.13 -16.28 10.83
N ARG A 34 0.06 -17.06 9.76
CA ARG A 34 -0.45 -18.43 9.65
C ARG A 34 0.64 -19.31 9.09
N CYS A 35 0.77 -20.53 9.60
CA CYS A 35 1.72 -21.50 9.10
C CYS A 35 1.01 -22.85 8.93
N VAL A 36 1.33 -23.55 7.85
CA VAL A 36 0.95 -24.95 7.63
C VAL A 36 2.19 -25.66 7.10
N GLN A 37 2.65 -26.65 7.85
CA GLN A 37 3.76 -27.48 7.43
C GLN A 37 3.32 -28.88 7.01
N THR A 38 3.86 -29.31 5.88
CA THR A 38 3.86 -30.69 5.41
C THR A 38 5.31 -31.19 5.38
N PRO A 39 5.56 -32.51 5.25
CA PRO A 39 6.93 -33.02 5.17
C PRO A 39 7.77 -32.42 4.03
N GLU A 40 7.13 -31.95 2.96
CA GLU A 40 7.80 -31.43 1.76
C GLU A 40 7.79 -29.90 1.65
N THR A 41 6.76 -29.26 2.21
CA THR A 41 6.49 -27.83 2.00
C THR A 41 5.99 -27.17 3.27
N THR A 42 6.58 -26.02 3.59
CA THR A 42 6.09 -25.09 4.60
C THR A 42 5.45 -23.89 3.91
N THR A 43 4.16 -23.66 4.15
CA THR A 43 3.43 -22.51 3.63
C THR A 43 3.10 -21.55 4.77
N VAL A 44 3.53 -20.29 4.64
CA VAL A 44 3.34 -19.25 5.66
C VAL A 44 2.67 -18.00 5.07
N ALA A 45 1.73 -17.40 5.80
CA ALA A 45 1.20 -16.07 5.51
C ALA A 45 1.58 -15.09 6.61
N PHE A 46 1.82 -13.83 6.24
CA PHE A 46 2.12 -12.76 7.18
C PHE A 46 1.74 -11.39 6.60
N GLU A 47 1.52 -10.43 7.50
CA GLU A 47 1.26 -9.03 7.18
C GLU A 47 2.35 -8.14 7.76
N ASN A 48 2.93 -7.27 6.93
CA ASN A 48 3.88 -6.26 7.38
C ASN A 48 3.16 -4.95 7.67
N ASN A 49 2.90 -4.69 8.95
CA ASN A 49 2.43 -3.38 9.42
C ASN A 49 3.51 -2.57 10.12
N VAL A 50 4.71 -3.13 10.33
CA VAL A 50 5.76 -2.59 11.23
C VAL A 50 6.88 -1.89 10.48
N TYR A 51 7.31 -2.44 9.35
CA TYR A 51 8.41 -1.89 8.56
C TYR A 51 7.88 -1.00 7.45
N ARG A 52 8.49 0.18 7.31
CA ARG A 52 8.24 1.05 6.17
C ARG A 52 8.86 0.44 4.91
N GLY A 53 8.13 0.54 3.81
CA GLY A 53 8.52 0.00 2.50
C GLY A 53 8.22 -1.50 2.38
N THR A 54 7.56 -1.87 1.29
CA THR A 54 7.09 -3.23 1.03
C THR A 54 8.24 -4.24 0.99
N TYR A 55 9.32 -3.93 0.25
CA TYR A 55 10.46 -4.84 0.11
C TYR A 55 11.24 -5.01 1.41
N THR A 56 11.33 -3.99 2.27
CA THR A 56 12.04 -4.07 3.56
C THR A 56 11.40 -5.11 4.47
N GLY A 57 10.07 -5.03 4.64
CA GLY A 57 9.32 -5.98 5.47
C GLY A 57 9.39 -7.41 4.92
N ILE A 58 9.24 -7.57 3.60
CA ILE A 58 9.38 -8.88 2.94
C ILE A 58 10.78 -9.46 3.15
N GLY A 59 11.84 -8.66 2.98
CA GLY A 59 13.21 -9.13 3.19
C GLY A 59 13.45 -9.65 4.61
N LYS A 60 12.93 -8.93 5.62
CA LYS A 60 12.99 -9.37 7.03
C LYS A 60 12.22 -10.66 7.27
N ALA A 61 11.03 -10.81 6.67
CA ALA A 61 10.25 -12.03 6.78
C ALA A 61 10.95 -13.22 6.09
N VAL A 62 11.53 -13.02 4.90
CA VAL A 62 12.27 -14.08 4.19
C VAL A 62 13.43 -14.58 5.03
N THR A 63 14.25 -13.68 5.62
CA THR A 63 15.33 -14.08 6.52
C THR A 63 14.80 -14.85 7.73
N ALA A 64 13.75 -14.35 8.40
CA ALA A 64 13.16 -15.01 9.56
C ALA A 64 12.63 -16.41 9.23
N CYS A 65 11.99 -16.61 8.08
CA CYS A 65 11.49 -17.91 7.65
C CYS A 65 12.62 -18.87 7.28
N LEU A 66 13.65 -18.41 6.58
CA LEU A 66 14.82 -19.24 6.23
C LEU A 66 15.58 -19.71 7.47
N ASP A 67 15.69 -18.84 8.49
CA ASP A 67 16.32 -19.18 9.78
C ASP A 67 15.43 -20.11 10.65
N GLY A 68 14.13 -20.15 10.37
CA GLY A 68 13.15 -20.93 11.13
C GLY A 68 12.79 -22.28 10.52
N ILE A 69 12.90 -22.44 9.20
CA ILE A 69 12.49 -23.66 8.50
C ILE A 69 13.48 -24.82 8.73
N PRO A 70 13.03 -26.05 9.04
CA PRO A 70 13.93 -27.20 9.20
C PRO A 70 14.54 -27.65 7.86
N GLY A 71 13.77 -27.61 6.78
CA GLY A 71 14.14 -28.00 5.40
C GLY A 71 12.87 -28.10 4.55
N GLY A 72 12.99 -28.38 3.25
CA GLY A 72 11.86 -28.45 2.31
C GLY A 72 11.59 -27.15 1.56
N ASN A 73 10.53 -27.16 0.74
CA ASN A 73 10.09 -25.99 0.01
C ASN A 73 9.50 -24.95 0.98
N LEU A 74 9.80 -23.67 0.74
CA LEU A 74 9.25 -22.55 1.49
C LEU A 74 8.35 -21.70 0.60
N GLN A 75 7.06 -21.64 0.95
CA GLN A 75 6.06 -20.83 0.29
C GLN A 75 5.59 -19.73 1.23
N MET A 76 5.54 -18.49 0.75
CA MET A 76 5.16 -17.34 1.57
C MET A 76 4.07 -16.53 0.89
N VAL A 77 3.08 -16.07 1.65
CA VAL A 77 2.02 -15.17 1.19
C VAL A 77 2.09 -13.87 1.97
N VAL A 78 2.28 -12.76 1.26
CA VAL A 78 2.29 -11.41 1.84
C VAL A 78 0.88 -10.86 1.82
N LEU A 79 0.40 -10.43 2.98
CA LEU A 79 -0.92 -9.85 3.17
C LEU A 79 -0.84 -8.32 3.30
N GLU A 80 -1.94 -7.64 2.96
CA GLU A 80 -2.23 -6.26 3.28
C GLU A 80 -3.70 -6.18 3.71
N ASN A 81 -4.00 -5.64 4.89
CA ASN A 81 -5.36 -5.66 5.46
C ASN A 81 -5.97 -7.07 5.49
N ARG A 82 -5.17 -8.12 5.71
CA ARG A 82 -5.53 -9.55 5.62
C ARG A 82 -5.97 -10.02 4.22
N ILE A 83 -5.68 -9.25 3.18
CA ILE A 83 -5.91 -9.61 1.78
C ILE A 83 -4.58 -10.03 1.13
N PRO A 84 -4.52 -11.22 0.47
CA PRO A 84 -3.31 -11.70 -0.19
C PRO A 84 -2.86 -10.80 -1.36
N ARG A 85 -1.60 -10.36 -1.34
CA ARG A 85 -1.03 -9.47 -2.36
C ARG A 85 0.05 -10.14 -3.21
N LEU A 86 0.92 -10.93 -2.59
CA LEU A 86 2.04 -11.58 -3.25
C LEU A 86 2.26 -12.98 -2.73
N TYR A 87 2.72 -13.83 -3.63
CA TYR A 87 3.21 -15.18 -3.38
C TYR A 87 4.71 -15.21 -3.65
N ILE A 88 5.46 -15.86 -2.76
CA ILE A 88 6.89 -16.09 -2.89
C ILE A 88 7.13 -17.59 -2.74
N ASP A 89 7.88 -18.16 -3.67
CA ASP A 89 8.22 -19.59 -3.71
C ASP A 89 9.74 -19.78 -3.74
N MET A 90 10.22 -20.60 -2.81
CA MET A 90 11.61 -20.99 -2.68
C MET A 90 11.69 -22.51 -2.64
N PRO A 91 12.23 -23.16 -3.68
CA PRO A 91 12.34 -24.61 -3.71
C PRO A 91 13.36 -25.10 -2.66
N ASP A 92 13.21 -26.35 -2.23
CA ASP A 92 14.09 -26.98 -1.24
C ASP A 92 15.58 -26.88 -1.62
N SER A 93 15.92 -27.03 -2.90
CA SER A 93 17.29 -26.87 -3.39
C SER A 93 17.88 -25.49 -3.07
N LEU A 94 17.06 -24.43 -3.11
CA LEU A 94 17.48 -23.07 -2.78
C LEU A 94 17.59 -22.87 -1.27
N VAL A 95 16.61 -23.38 -0.51
CA VAL A 95 16.61 -23.33 0.96
C VAL A 95 17.82 -24.08 1.52
N HIS A 96 18.08 -25.29 1.02
CA HIS A 96 19.19 -26.13 1.44
C HIS A 96 20.55 -25.48 1.14
N ALA A 97 20.75 -24.94 -0.07
CA ALA A 97 21.98 -24.23 -0.43
C ALA A 97 22.23 -23.01 0.48
N TYR A 98 21.19 -22.26 0.83
CA TYR A 98 21.31 -21.14 1.77
C TYR A 98 21.69 -21.62 3.17
N LYS A 99 20.99 -22.65 3.70
CA LYS A 99 21.26 -23.18 5.05
C LYS A 99 22.65 -23.79 5.19
N LYS A 100 23.20 -24.36 4.11
CA LYS A 100 24.57 -24.89 4.07
C LYS A 100 25.63 -23.77 3.96
N GLY A 101 25.22 -22.55 3.61
CA GLY A 101 26.13 -21.42 3.40
C GLY A 101 26.76 -21.37 2.00
N ASP A 102 26.33 -22.23 1.06
CA ASP A 102 26.82 -22.25 -0.32
C ASP A 102 26.40 -20.98 -1.09
N ILE A 103 25.29 -20.35 -0.68
CA ILE A 103 24.78 -19.10 -1.23
C ILE A 103 24.37 -18.10 -0.14
N GLY A 104 24.50 -16.81 -0.43
CA GLY A 104 24.00 -15.72 0.42
C GLY A 104 22.61 -15.23 0.02
N LEU A 105 22.04 -14.34 0.84
CA LEU A 105 20.69 -13.77 0.63
C LEU A 105 20.49 -13.13 -0.75
N ALA A 106 21.51 -12.47 -1.30
CA ALA A 106 21.41 -11.85 -2.63
C ALA A 106 21.12 -12.89 -3.73
N GLN A 107 21.70 -14.08 -3.63
CA GLN A 107 21.46 -15.19 -4.58
C GLN A 107 20.10 -15.86 -4.34
N VAL A 108 19.65 -15.92 -3.08
CA VAL A 108 18.28 -16.35 -2.75
C VAL A 108 17.26 -15.43 -3.43
N TYR A 109 17.40 -14.11 -3.25
CA TYR A 109 16.49 -13.14 -3.85
C TYR A 109 16.50 -13.17 -5.39
N GLN A 110 17.63 -13.47 -6.02
CA GLN A 110 17.72 -13.65 -7.47
C GLN A 110 16.92 -14.85 -7.98
N ARG A 111 16.90 -15.95 -7.21
CA ARG A 111 16.36 -17.24 -7.64
C ARG A 111 14.94 -17.52 -7.14
N MET A 112 14.50 -16.83 -6.08
CA MET A 112 13.13 -16.97 -5.58
C MET A 112 12.11 -16.51 -6.63
N ARG A 113 11.00 -17.23 -6.74
CA ARG A 113 9.89 -16.86 -7.60
C ARG A 113 8.96 -15.94 -6.81
N ILE A 114 8.54 -14.84 -7.43
CA ILE A 114 7.57 -13.92 -6.86
C ILE A 114 6.45 -13.78 -7.88
N SER A 115 5.21 -13.98 -7.44
CA SER A 115 3.99 -13.91 -8.26
C SER A 115 2.89 -13.18 -7.52
N VAL A 116 1.90 -12.69 -8.25
CA VAL A 116 0.65 -12.15 -7.69
C VAL A 116 -0.36 -13.25 -7.40
N ASP A 117 -0.25 -14.41 -8.06
CA ASP A 117 -1.12 -15.56 -7.83
C ASP A 117 -0.83 -16.23 -6.48
N THR A 118 -1.77 -16.07 -5.55
CA THR A 118 -1.71 -16.63 -4.19
C THR A 118 -2.72 -17.76 -3.99
N ASP A 119 -3.54 -18.09 -4.98
CA ASP A 119 -4.82 -18.79 -4.77
C ASP A 119 -4.59 -20.21 -4.22
N ASN A 120 -3.58 -20.93 -4.72
CA ASN A 120 -3.24 -22.27 -4.25
C ASN A 120 -2.65 -22.27 -2.83
N ALA A 121 -1.72 -21.36 -2.55
CA ALA A 121 -1.12 -21.25 -1.22
C ALA A 121 -2.17 -20.87 -0.17
N MET A 122 -3.12 -20.00 -0.52
CA MET A 122 -4.20 -19.62 0.39
C MET A 122 -5.16 -20.76 0.71
N LYS A 123 -5.47 -21.66 -0.24
CA LYS A 123 -6.25 -22.88 0.04
C LYS A 123 -5.57 -23.80 1.04
N VAL A 124 -4.24 -23.87 1.03
CA VAL A 124 -3.47 -24.64 2.02
C VAL A 124 -3.57 -23.96 3.39
N LEU A 125 -3.37 -22.64 3.44
CA LEU A 125 -3.43 -21.83 4.66
C LEU A 125 -4.83 -21.73 5.28
N GLU A 126 -5.90 -22.04 4.54
CA GLU A 126 -7.26 -22.15 5.10
C GLU A 126 -7.42 -23.35 6.05
N LYS A 127 -6.52 -24.34 5.97
CA LYS A 127 -6.47 -25.49 6.89
C LYS A 127 -5.76 -25.17 8.21
N SER A 128 -5.07 -24.03 8.31
CA SER A 128 -4.40 -23.63 9.54
C SER A 128 -5.40 -23.27 10.64
N GLU A 129 -4.94 -23.29 11.88
CA GLU A 129 -5.68 -22.68 12.99
C GLU A 129 -5.83 -21.16 12.82
N LYS A 130 -6.44 -20.51 13.83
CA LYS A 130 -6.64 -19.05 13.84
C LYS A 130 -5.30 -18.32 13.68
N PRO A 131 -5.29 -17.17 12.97
CA PRO A 131 -4.06 -16.40 12.77
C PRO A 131 -3.49 -15.91 14.11
N GLU A 132 -2.17 -16.02 14.24
CA GLU A 132 -1.43 -15.44 15.34
C GLU A 132 -1.16 -13.94 15.13
N ASN A 133 -1.03 -13.21 16.24
CA ASN A 133 -0.77 -11.78 16.26
C ASN A 133 -1.70 -10.97 15.32
N THR A 134 -3.00 -11.20 15.43
CA THR A 134 -4.02 -10.57 14.56
C THR A 134 -3.92 -9.04 14.55
N SER A 135 -4.13 -8.41 13.39
CA SER A 135 -4.24 -6.95 13.29
C SER A 135 -5.64 -6.41 13.57
N ALA A 136 -6.63 -7.28 13.73
CA ALA A 136 -8.03 -6.90 13.99
C ALA A 136 -8.16 -6.03 15.24
N TRP A 137 -8.94 -4.95 15.13
CA TRP A 137 -9.25 -3.97 16.17
C TRP A 137 -8.03 -3.22 16.72
N LYS A 138 -6.86 -3.37 16.11
CA LYS A 138 -5.67 -2.60 16.48
C LYS A 138 -5.73 -1.22 15.83
N VAL A 139 -5.26 -0.22 16.56
CA VAL A 139 -5.36 1.20 16.23
C VAL A 139 -3.98 1.77 15.95
N ASP A 140 -3.85 2.46 14.83
CA ASP A 140 -2.72 3.32 14.50
C ASP A 140 -3.18 4.79 14.55
N VAL A 141 -2.49 5.61 15.33
CA VAL A 141 -2.57 7.07 15.22
C VAL A 141 -1.44 7.53 14.34
N VAL A 142 -1.79 7.98 13.14
CA VAL A 142 -0.87 8.36 12.09
C VAL A 142 -0.88 9.87 11.91
N ILE A 143 0.30 10.49 11.98
CA ILE A 143 0.45 11.94 11.80
C ILE A 143 0.85 12.22 10.36
N TYR A 144 -0.07 12.80 9.58
CA TYR A 144 0.16 13.18 8.19
C TYR A 144 0.52 14.67 8.08
N PRO A 145 1.72 15.03 7.60
CA PRO A 145 1.98 16.41 7.18
C PRO A 145 1.30 16.67 5.84
N ASP A 146 0.73 17.86 5.68
CA ASP A 146 0.01 18.27 4.47
C ASP A 146 0.42 19.67 4.03
N LEU A 147 0.63 19.82 2.72
CA LEU A 147 1.07 21.04 2.08
C LEU A 147 0.21 21.30 0.86
N PHE A 148 -0.60 22.35 0.95
CA PHE A 148 -1.25 22.98 -0.18
C PHE A 148 -0.36 24.14 -0.65
N LEU A 149 -0.07 24.17 -1.94
CA LEU A 149 0.67 25.26 -2.56
C LEU A 149 0.14 25.45 -3.98
N GLU A 150 -0.35 26.64 -4.26
CA GLU A 150 -0.82 27.06 -5.58
C GLU A 150 -0.13 28.37 -5.98
N ASN A 151 0.01 28.58 -7.30
CA ASN A 151 0.57 29.81 -7.85
C ASN A 151 -0.45 30.40 -8.82
N ASN A 152 -1.64 30.75 -8.31
CA ASN A 152 -2.81 31.07 -9.12
C ASN A 152 -3.25 32.54 -9.00
N THR A 153 -2.50 33.38 -8.28
CA THR A 153 -2.83 34.79 -8.04
C THR A 153 -1.73 35.69 -8.58
N PHE A 154 -2.10 36.84 -9.15
CA PHE A 154 -1.14 37.83 -9.65
C PHE A 154 -0.50 38.66 -8.51
N ASP A 155 -1.17 38.73 -7.35
CA ASP A 155 -0.77 39.57 -6.21
C ASP A 155 0.14 38.86 -5.19
N GLU A 156 0.18 37.52 -5.18
CA GLU A 156 1.03 36.73 -4.27
C GLU A 156 1.85 35.73 -5.07
N LEU A 157 3.14 35.59 -4.75
CA LEU A 157 4.02 34.63 -5.43
C LEU A 157 3.56 33.17 -5.25
N TYR A 158 2.93 32.87 -4.10
CA TYR A 158 2.32 31.57 -3.79
C TYR A 158 1.19 31.70 -2.75
N THR A 159 0.06 31.04 -3.00
CA THR A 159 -0.93 30.73 -1.97
C THR A 159 -0.58 29.39 -1.32
N TYR A 160 -0.55 29.34 0.01
CA TYR A 160 -0.12 28.16 0.76
C TYR A 160 -1.00 27.84 1.96
N ALA A 161 -1.10 26.55 2.28
CA ALA A 161 -1.58 26.08 3.58
C ALA A 161 -0.76 24.87 4.03
N ILE A 162 -0.20 24.98 5.23
CA ILE A 162 0.49 23.90 5.92
C ILE A 162 -0.47 23.38 6.98
N ASN A 163 -0.82 22.10 6.88
CA ASN A 163 -1.69 21.43 7.83
C ASN A 163 -0.97 20.24 8.48
N LEU A 164 -1.43 19.88 9.68
CA LEU A 164 -1.10 18.63 10.33
C LEU A 164 -2.37 17.82 10.49
N ASN A 165 -2.39 16.62 9.91
CA ASN A 165 -3.62 15.86 9.75
C ASN A 165 -3.51 14.54 10.54
N PRO A 166 -3.63 14.56 11.89
CA PRO A 166 -3.68 13.33 12.67
C PRO A 166 -4.88 12.48 12.25
N ALA A 167 -4.64 11.19 12.00
CA ALA A 167 -5.65 10.22 11.64
C ALA A 167 -5.61 9.01 12.57
N VAL A 168 -6.79 8.53 12.95
CA VAL A 168 -6.99 7.24 13.60
C VAL A 168 -7.32 6.23 12.51
N GLU A 169 -6.49 5.20 12.38
CA GLU A 169 -6.68 4.10 11.44
C GLU A 169 -6.84 2.79 12.22
N MET A 170 -7.91 2.06 11.93
CA MET A 170 -8.24 0.82 12.62
C MET A 170 -8.61 -0.27 11.63
N ALA A 171 -7.86 -1.37 11.66
CA ALA A 171 -8.24 -2.56 10.92
C ALA A 171 -9.40 -3.25 11.66
N LEU A 172 -10.53 -3.50 10.98
CA LEU A 172 -11.73 -4.08 11.61
C LEU A 172 -11.70 -5.61 11.46
N TRP A 173 -12.35 -6.14 10.41
CA TRP A 173 -12.27 -7.53 9.97
C TRP A 173 -11.50 -7.66 8.64
N LYS A 174 -11.40 -8.87 8.08
CA LYS A 174 -10.63 -9.14 6.85
C LYS A 174 -11.03 -8.16 5.73
N GLY A 175 -10.07 -7.40 5.23
CA GLY A 175 -10.25 -6.36 4.21
C GLY A 175 -10.92 -5.08 4.70
N ALA A 176 -11.46 -5.01 5.91
CA ALA A 176 -12.12 -3.81 6.41
C ALA A 176 -11.19 -2.90 7.21
N LYS A 177 -11.25 -1.60 6.93
CA LYS A 177 -10.49 -0.55 7.61
C LYS A 177 -11.39 0.66 7.86
N ALA A 178 -11.34 1.19 9.08
CA ALA A 178 -11.91 2.48 9.42
C ALA A 178 -10.78 3.52 9.51
N THR A 179 -11.02 4.72 8.99
CA THR A 179 -10.10 5.85 9.06
C THR A 179 -10.88 7.09 9.46
N ALA A 180 -10.36 7.86 10.41
CA ALA A 180 -10.92 9.15 10.80
C ALA A 180 -9.80 10.16 10.99
N GLN A 181 -9.82 11.23 10.21
CA GLN A 181 -8.78 12.25 10.19
C GLN A 181 -9.37 13.61 10.57
N VAL A 182 -8.58 14.40 11.29
CA VAL A 182 -8.84 15.82 11.56
C VAL A 182 -7.73 16.62 10.91
N ILE A 183 -8.07 17.71 10.24
CA ILE A 183 -7.12 18.63 9.62
C ILE A 183 -6.90 19.80 10.58
N LEU A 184 -5.66 19.98 11.04
CA LEU A 184 -5.25 21.07 11.91
C LEU A 184 -4.44 22.08 11.10
N PRO A 185 -4.96 23.28 10.82
CA PRO A 185 -4.20 24.30 10.12
C PRO A 185 -3.07 24.84 11.01
N ILE A 186 -1.84 24.84 10.49
CA ILE A 186 -0.65 25.32 11.20
C ILE A 186 -0.27 26.72 10.72
N ALA A 187 -0.20 26.92 9.41
CA ALA A 187 0.14 28.20 8.80
C ALA A 187 -0.50 28.31 7.42
N THR A 188 -1.12 29.45 7.12
CA THR A 188 -1.73 29.71 5.80
C THR A 188 -1.94 31.21 5.56
N ASN A 189 -1.76 31.65 4.32
CA ASN A 189 -2.22 32.97 3.84
C ASN A 189 -3.65 32.94 3.27
N LEU A 190 -4.25 31.76 3.12
CA LEU A 190 -5.63 31.59 2.65
C LEU A 190 -6.65 31.91 3.75
N THR A 191 -7.86 32.30 3.34
CA THR A 191 -8.97 32.62 4.25
C THR A 191 -10.02 31.49 4.28
N GLY A 192 -11.07 31.65 5.08
CA GLY A 192 -12.19 30.71 5.14
C GLY A 192 -11.87 29.37 5.82
N GLU A 193 -12.29 28.27 5.18
CA GLU A 193 -12.15 26.89 5.67
C GLU A 193 -10.69 26.51 5.99
N MET A 194 -9.73 27.09 5.27
CA MET A 194 -8.30 26.78 5.41
C MET A 194 -7.69 27.24 6.74
N LYS A 195 -8.30 28.21 7.43
CA LYS A 195 -7.88 28.65 8.79
C LYS A 195 -8.57 27.90 9.93
N ARG A 196 -9.46 26.95 9.62
CA ARG A 196 -10.29 26.27 10.63
C ARG A 196 -9.87 24.81 10.78
N VAL A 197 -10.06 24.30 12.01
CA VAL A 197 -10.05 22.86 12.28
C VAL A 197 -11.24 22.24 11.56
N ARG A 198 -11.01 21.23 10.74
CA ARG A 198 -12.04 20.63 9.89
C ARG A 198 -11.87 19.11 9.79
N PRO A 199 -12.95 18.36 9.51
CA PRO A 199 -12.83 16.94 9.22
C PRO A 199 -11.99 16.74 7.97
N GLY A 200 -11.06 15.79 8.01
CA GLY A 200 -10.39 15.26 6.84
C GLY A 200 -11.13 14.04 6.31
N ILE A 201 -10.36 13.03 5.91
CA ILE A 201 -10.92 11.76 5.45
C ILE A 201 -11.54 11.00 6.62
N ILE A 202 -12.83 10.65 6.50
CA ILE A 202 -13.58 9.84 7.47
C ILE A 202 -14.26 8.72 6.70
N THR A 203 -13.71 7.51 6.70
CA THR A 203 -14.12 6.45 5.78
C THR A 203 -14.14 5.08 6.42
N ILE A 204 -15.03 4.23 5.93
CA ILE A 204 -14.96 2.77 6.07
C ILE A 204 -14.71 2.19 4.68
N SER A 205 -13.69 1.35 4.55
CA SER A 205 -13.36 0.65 3.31
C SER A 205 -13.40 -0.86 3.50
N GLN A 206 -13.80 -1.59 2.46
CA GLN A 206 -13.76 -3.06 2.38
C GLN A 206 -12.99 -3.49 1.13
N ASP A 207 -11.87 -4.19 1.35
CA ASP A 207 -11.04 -4.83 0.35
C ASP A 207 -11.43 -6.30 0.18
N VAL A 208 -11.45 -6.76 -1.07
CA VAL A 208 -11.63 -8.17 -1.42
C VAL A 208 -10.65 -8.57 -2.51
N ARG A 209 -10.24 -9.83 -2.48
CA ARG A 209 -9.54 -10.49 -3.58
C ARG A 209 -10.41 -11.62 -4.10
N LEU A 210 -10.68 -11.59 -5.40
CA LEU A 210 -11.34 -12.62 -6.16
C LEU A 210 -10.27 -13.46 -6.88
N LYS A 211 -10.68 -14.61 -7.43
CA LYS A 211 -9.79 -15.51 -8.18
C LYS A 211 -9.16 -14.78 -9.39
N HIS A 212 -8.03 -15.28 -9.85
CA HIS A 212 -7.31 -14.74 -11.01
C HIS A 212 -6.88 -13.27 -10.81
N ASN A 213 -6.33 -12.95 -9.63
CA ASN A 213 -5.74 -11.64 -9.31
C ASN A 213 -6.66 -10.43 -9.54
N LEU A 214 -7.97 -10.61 -9.34
CA LEU A 214 -8.95 -9.52 -9.40
C LEU A 214 -9.18 -8.98 -7.99
N PHE A 215 -8.95 -7.69 -7.80
CA PHE A 215 -9.09 -6.97 -6.54
C PHE A 215 -10.27 -6.02 -6.60
N GLY A 216 -11.03 -5.94 -5.52
CA GLY A 216 -12.12 -5.00 -5.34
C GLY A 216 -11.95 -4.19 -4.07
N ARG A 217 -12.32 -2.92 -4.10
CA ARG A 217 -12.39 -2.05 -2.94
C ARG A 217 -13.67 -1.21 -3.00
N LEU A 218 -14.49 -1.30 -1.96
CA LEU A 218 -15.58 -0.37 -1.71
C LEU A 218 -15.18 0.58 -0.58
N THR A 219 -15.35 1.89 -0.76
CA THR A 219 -15.07 2.89 0.29
C THR A 219 -16.25 3.84 0.41
N VAL A 220 -16.69 4.10 1.63
CA VAL A 220 -17.82 4.99 1.94
C VAL A 220 -17.40 5.97 3.02
N GLY A 221 -17.75 7.24 2.85
CA GLY A 221 -17.51 8.27 3.87
C GLY A 221 -17.19 9.65 3.29
N ASN A 222 -16.50 10.46 4.09
CA ASN A 222 -15.99 11.77 3.73
C ASN A 222 -14.57 11.64 3.15
N PHE A 223 -14.34 12.30 2.01
CA PHE A 223 -13.14 12.24 1.18
C PHE A 223 -12.49 13.63 1.08
N THR A 224 -11.34 13.74 0.39
CA THR A 224 -10.76 15.06 0.11
C THR A 224 -11.65 15.88 -0.84
N ASP A 225 -11.27 17.14 -1.08
CA ASP A 225 -11.93 18.02 -2.05
C ASP A 225 -13.43 18.23 -1.77
N ASN A 226 -13.77 18.21 -0.49
CA ASN A 226 -15.10 18.46 0.05
C ASN A 226 -16.15 17.50 -0.53
N ARG A 227 -15.81 16.20 -0.59
CA ARG A 227 -16.67 15.15 -1.13
C ARG A 227 -17.13 14.18 -0.05
N ILE A 228 -18.40 13.77 -0.09
CA ILE A 228 -18.92 12.66 0.75
C ILE A 228 -19.69 11.69 -0.13
N GLY A 229 -19.49 10.39 0.04
CA GLY A 229 -20.24 9.39 -0.72
C GLY A 229 -19.61 8.02 -0.73
N ALA A 230 -19.70 7.34 -1.86
CA ALA A 230 -19.19 5.99 -2.05
C ALA A 230 -18.35 5.87 -3.32
N GLN A 231 -17.30 5.06 -3.26
CA GLN A 231 -16.46 4.72 -4.40
C GLN A 231 -16.21 3.21 -4.45
N LEU A 232 -16.40 2.64 -5.63
CA LEU A 232 -16.00 1.28 -5.97
C LEU A 232 -14.77 1.34 -6.88
N ALA A 233 -13.75 0.56 -6.58
CA ALA A 233 -12.59 0.34 -7.43
C ALA A 233 -12.39 -1.16 -7.65
N ILE A 234 -12.16 -1.54 -8.91
CA ILE A 234 -11.84 -2.90 -9.34
C ILE A 234 -10.51 -2.84 -10.07
N LYS A 235 -9.62 -3.79 -9.81
CA LYS A 235 -8.30 -3.85 -10.42
C LYS A 235 -7.92 -5.29 -10.72
N TYR A 236 -7.56 -5.56 -11.96
CA TYR A 236 -6.90 -6.79 -12.38
C TYR A 236 -5.39 -6.57 -12.46
N ARG A 237 -4.62 -7.58 -12.04
CA ARG A 237 -3.16 -7.59 -12.15
C ARG A 237 -2.69 -8.92 -12.74
N THR A 238 -1.77 -8.86 -13.70
CA THR A 238 -1.10 -10.04 -14.27
C THR A 238 -0.29 -10.81 -13.22
N ASP A 239 -0.02 -12.10 -13.42
CA ASP A 239 0.72 -12.92 -12.45
C ASP A 239 2.13 -12.39 -12.16
N ASN A 240 2.80 -11.86 -13.18
CA ASN A 240 4.11 -11.21 -13.03
C ASN A 240 4.02 -9.78 -12.47
N GLY A 241 2.81 -9.25 -12.30
CA GLY A 241 2.52 -7.92 -11.77
C GLY A 241 2.96 -6.75 -12.64
N ARG A 242 3.34 -6.97 -13.91
CA ARG A 242 3.84 -5.88 -14.78
C ARG A 242 2.71 -5.08 -15.42
N ALA A 243 1.62 -5.74 -15.79
CA ALA A 243 0.45 -5.08 -16.35
C ALA A 243 -0.72 -5.10 -15.36
N GLU A 244 -1.39 -3.96 -15.23
CA GLU A 244 -2.62 -3.79 -14.46
C GLU A 244 -3.68 -3.08 -15.30
N VAL A 245 -4.94 -3.45 -15.08
CA VAL A 245 -6.09 -2.72 -15.59
C VAL A 245 -7.05 -2.48 -14.43
N GLY A 246 -7.40 -1.23 -14.19
CA GLY A 246 -8.31 -0.83 -13.14
C GLY A 246 -9.49 -0.03 -13.68
N ALA A 247 -10.62 -0.12 -13.01
CA ALA A 247 -11.75 0.75 -13.19
C ALA A 247 -12.22 1.24 -11.83
N GLN A 248 -12.62 2.50 -11.74
CA GLN A 248 -13.22 3.06 -10.54
C GLN A 248 -14.45 3.89 -10.89
N MET A 249 -15.42 3.90 -9.99
CA MET A 249 -16.62 4.71 -10.09
C MET A 249 -16.98 5.23 -8.71
N GLY A 250 -17.24 6.53 -8.61
CA GLY A 250 -17.66 7.20 -7.40
C GLY A 250 -18.97 7.95 -7.60
N VAL A 251 -19.76 7.99 -6.54
CA VAL A 251 -20.97 8.81 -6.43
C VAL A 251 -20.82 9.64 -5.17
N THR A 252 -20.67 10.96 -5.33
CA THR A 252 -20.32 11.88 -4.23
C THR A 252 -21.17 13.14 -4.23
N GLY A 253 -21.58 13.57 -3.03
CA GLY A 253 -22.14 14.89 -2.76
C GLY A 253 -21.07 15.88 -2.28
N PHE A 254 -21.48 17.11 -2.01
CA PHE A 254 -20.62 18.12 -1.39
C PHE A 254 -20.63 17.98 0.13
N SER A 255 -19.48 18.14 0.79
CA SER A 255 -19.32 18.07 2.23
C SER A 255 -18.20 19.01 2.66
N ALA A 256 -18.52 20.12 3.34
CA ALA A 256 -17.54 21.13 3.74
C ALA A 256 -17.93 21.79 5.06
N VAL A 257 -16.95 22.41 5.74
CA VAL A 257 -17.22 23.24 6.91
C VAL A 257 -17.40 24.70 6.46
N THR A 258 -18.60 25.24 6.63
CA THR A 258 -18.95 26.61 6.24
C THR A 258 -18.86 27.57 7.44
N ALA A 259 -18.85 28.87 7.15
CA ALA A 259 -18.76 29.91 8.17
C ALA A 259 -19.98 29.92 9.10
N ASP A 260 -21.17 29.68 8.53
CA ASP A 260 -22.46 29.98 9.14
C ASP A 260 -23.21 28.72 9.62
N GLU A 261 -22.98 27.56 9.00
CA GLU A 261 -23.79 26.34 9.23
C GLU A 261 -22.98 25.19 9.86
N GLY A 262 -21.70 25.39 10.16
CA GLY A 262 -20.83 24.31 10.63
C GLY A 262 -20.56 23.28 9.51
N TRP A 263 -20.80 21.99 9.75
CA TRP A 263 -20.57 20.95 8.75
C TRP A 263 -21.79 20.78 7.84
N TYR A 264 -21.71 21.32 6.61
CA TYR A 264 -22.75 21.27 5.60
C TYR A 264 -22.57 20.08 4.65
N ILE A 265 -23.69 19.40 4.32
CA ILE A 265 -23.75 18.32 3.34
C ILE A 265 -24.78 18.68 2.26
N GLY A 266 -24.32 18.81 1.02
CA GLY A 266 -25.16 19.12 -0.12
C GLY A 266 -25.89 17.89 -0.68
N THR A 267 -27.08 18.11 -1.25
CA THR A 267 -27.94 17.06 -1.82
C THR A 267 -27.60 16.68 -3.26
N LYS A 268 -26.92 17.56 -4.01
CA LYS A 268 -26.55 17.31 -5.40
C LYS A 268 -25.40 16.31 -5.51
N MET A 269 -25.72 15.12 -6.01
CA MET A 269 -24.74 14.06 -6.26
C MET A 269 -24.02 14.27 -7.60
N ARG A 270 -22.77 13.84 -7.66
CA ARG A 270 -21.88 13.86 -8.83
C ARG A 270 -21.31 12.47 -9.03
N VAL A 271 -21.11 12.11 -10.29
CA VAL A 271 -20.52 10.83 -10.69
C VAL A 271 -19.16 11.07 -11.30
N ASN A 272 -18.15 10.42 -10.74
CA ASN A 272 -16.81 10.31 -11.29
C ASN A 272 -16.55 8.86 -11.68
N ALA A 273 -15.77 8.68 -12.75
CA ALA A 273 -15.39 7.34 -13.19
C ALA A 273 -14.03 7.41 -13.86
N SER A 274 -13.26 6.33 -13.77
CA SER A 274 -12.08 6.20 -14.61
C SER A 274 -11.73 4.77 -14.92
N VAL A 275 -11.02 4.59 -16.02
CA VAL A 275 -10.39 3.34 -16.43
C VAL A 275 -8.91 3.62 -16.60
N THR A 276 -8.07 2.81 -15.96
CA THR A 276 -6.62 2.99 -15.92
C THR A 276 -5.92 1.72 -16.39
N ALA A 277 -4.99 1.85 -17.32
CA ALA A 277 -4.04 0.81 -17.66
C ALA A 277 -2.65 1.21 -17.13
N SER A 278 -1.96 0.26 -16.50
CA SER A 278 -0.62 0.49 -15.95
C SER A 278 0.37 -0.55 -16.46
N TYR A 279 1.60 -0.12 -16.74
CA TYR A 279 2.71 -0.99 -17.10
C TYR A 279 3.96 -0.65 -16.30
N TYR A 280 4.62 -1.67 -15.75
CA TYR A 280 5.88 -1.53 -15.03
C TYR A 280 7.05 -2.11 -15.84
N GLU A 281 8.03 -1.25 -16.15
CA GLU A 281 9.29 -1.58 -16.81
C GLU A 281 10.41 -1.78 -15.77
N PRO A 282 10.79 -3.04 -15.49
CA PRO A 282 11.70 -3.37 -14.39
C PRO A 282 13.16 -2.95 -14.61
N HIS A 283 13.65 -2.79 -15.85
CA HIS A 283 15.06 -2.42 -16.07
C HIS A 283 15.37 -1.01 -15.57
N THR A 284 14.41 -0.10 -15.71
CA THR A 284 14.55 1.30 -15.32
C THR A 284 13.80 1.64 -14.03
N ASN A 285 13.03 0.71 -13.49
CA ASN A 285 12.05 0.90 -12.40
C ASN A 285 11.04 2.01 -12.74
N LEU A 286 10.55 2.02 -13.99
CA LEU A 286 9.55 2.98 -14.45
C LEU A 286 8.16 2.36 -14.43
N GLN A 287 7.18 3.13 -13.99
CA GLN A 287 5.76 2.82 -14.08
C GLN A 287 5.10 3.84 -14.99
N PHE A 288 4.37 3.33 -15.97
CA PHE A 288 3.54 4.11 -16.87
C PHE A 288 2.08 3.85 -16.49
N ASP A 289 1.32 4.91 -16.25
CA ASP A 289 -0.12 4.84 -16.03
C ASP A 289 -0.82 5.67 -17.10
N LEU A 290 -1.82 5.11 -17.76
CA LEU A 290 -2.68 5.80 -18.72
C LEU A 290 -4.13 5.63 -18.27
N SER A 291 -4.83 6.74 -18.08
CA SER A 291 -6.20 6.73 -17.57
C SER A 291 -7.13 7.60 -18.41
N ALA A 292 -8.34 7.10 -18.67
CA ALA A 292 -9.46 7.86 -19.19
C ALA A 292 -10.43 8.14 -18.04
N ASN A 293 -10.77 9.40 -17.83
CA ASN A 293 -11.43 9.89 -16.64
C ASN A 293 -12.66 10.73 -16.98
N ARG A 294 -13.70 10.59 -16.17
CA ARG A 294 -14.76 11.57 -15.92
C ARG A 294 -14.51 12.14 -14.53
N TYR A 295 -14.15 13.42 -14.48
CA TYR A 295 -13.78 14.11 -13.26
C TYR A 295 -15.01 14.61 -12.48
N VAL A 296 -14.78 15.15 -11.28
CA VAL A 296 -15.83 15.54 -10.33
C VAL A 296 -16.77 16.60 -10.91
N PHE A 297 -16.30 17.46 -11.81
CA PHE A 297 -17.08 18.53 -12.42
C PHE A 297 -17.71 18.14 -13.76
N GLY A 298 -17.56 16.87 -14.17
CA GLY A 298 -18.21 16.29 -15.34
C GLY A 298 -17.42 16.40 -16.63
N ASP A 299 -16.26 17.05 -16.58
CA ASP A 299 -15.27 17.07 -17.65
C ASP A 299 -14.66 15.67 -17.87
N TYR A 300 -14.35 15.40 -19.14
CA TYR A 300 -13.72 14.17 -19.56
C TYR A 300 -12.29 14.44 -19.99
N GLY A 301 -11.39 13.53 -19.66
CA GLY A 301 -10.00 13.70 -20.04
C GLY A 301 -9.19 12.42 -19.96
N ILE A 302 -8.01 12.49 -20.57
CA ILE A 302 -7.01 11.45 -20.51
C ILE A 302 -5.85 11.98 -19.67
N ARG A 303 -5.34 11.16 -18.75
CA ARG A 303 -4.16 11.46 -17.96
C ARG A 303 -3.13 10.35 -18.15
N GLY A 304 -1.90 10.76 -18.47
CA GLY A 304 -0.73 9.89 -18.54
C GLY A 304 0.27 10.26 -17.45
N ASP A 305 0.85 9.26 -16.80
CA ASP A 305 1.87 9.44 -15.79
C ASP A 305 3.08 8.52 -16.07
N CYS A 306 4.28 9.05 -15.84
CA CYS A 306 5.53 8.31 -15.86
C CYS A 306 6.24 8.50 -14.52
N THR A 307 6.27 7.43 -13.71
CA THR A 307 6.84 7.46 -12.36
C THR A 307 8.06 6.56 -12.26
N ARG A 308 9.18 7.10 -11.79
CA ARG A 308 10.38 6.33 -11.46
C ARG A 308 10.46 6.04 -9.98
N HIS A 309 10.72 4.78 -9.66
CA HIS A 309 10.87 4.29 -8.29
C HIS A 309 12.36 4.12 -7.93
N PHE A 310 12.79 4.79 -6.86
CA PHE A 310 14.14 4.75 -6.29
C PHE A 310 14.10 4.18 -4.86
N GLY A 311 13.63 2.95 -4.74
CA GLY A 311 13.42 2.30 -3.44
C GLY A 311 12.22 2.95 -2.77
N GLU A 312 12.42 3.53 -1.60
CA GLU A 312 11.35 4.23 -0.87
C GLU A 312 10.95 5.58 -1.48
N TYR A 313 11.69 6.10 -2.48
CA TYR A 313 11.34 7.35 -3.16
C TYR A 313 10.62 7.07 -4.48
N ALA A 314 9.61 7.85 -4.82
CA ALA A 314 9.02 7.87 -6.16
C ALA A 314 8.98 9.30 -6.69
N ILE A 315 9.34 9.49 -7.95
CA ILE A 315 9.29 10.79 -8.64
C ILE A 315 8.69 10.56 -10.02
N GLY A 316 7.71 11.34 -10.42
CA GLY A 316 7.10 11.20 -11.72
C GLY A 316 6.61 12.49 -12.33
N LEU A 317 6.34 12.42 -13.62
CA LEU A 317 5.73 13.47 -14.42
C LEU A 317 4.36 13.01 -14.86
N PHE A 318 3.44 13.96 -15.03
CA PHE A 318 2.13 13.68 -15.57
C PHE A 318 1.70 14.74 -16.59
N GLY A 319 0.87 14.31 -17.52
CA GLY A 319 0.15 15.17 -18.45
C GLY A 319 -1.33 14.79 -18.43
N ILE A 320 -2.19 15.79 -18.48
CA ILE A 320 -3.64 15.65 -18.56
C ILE A 320 -4.14 16.47 -19.75
N TYR A 321 -5.03 15.88 -20.53
CA TYR A 321 -5.81 16.57 -21.54
C TYR A 321 -7.28 16.40 -21.20
N THR A 322 -8.00 17.50 -20.99
CA THR A 322 -9.41 17.48 -20.62
C THR A 322 -10.18 18.60 -21.28
N SER A 323 -11.28 18.27 -21.95
CA SER A 323 -12.21 19.25 -22.55
C SER A 323 -11.56 20.37 -23.38
N GLY A 324 -10.45 20.07 -24.08
CA GLY A 324 -9.69 21.02 -24.91
C GLY A 324 -8.50 21.69 -24.22
N GLU A 325 -8.36 21.53 -22.90
CA GLU A 325 -7.28 22.10 -22.10
C GLU A 325 -6.20 21.05 -21.81
N ILE A 326 -4.94 21.50 -21.79
CA ILE A 326 -3.78 20.69 -21.43
C ILE A 326 -3.24 21.21 -20.10
N ASN A 327 -2.99 20.31 -19.17
CA ASN A 327 -2.22 20.60 -17.97
C ASN A 327 -1.17 19.48 -17.77
N GLY A 328 -0.20 19.72 -16.91
CA GLY A 328 0.83 18.77 -16.60
C GLY A 328 1.58 19.21 -15.36
N GLY A 329 2.50 18.37 -14.93
CA GLY A 329 3.28 18.66 -13.75
C GLY A 329 4.07 17.47 -13.28
N PHE A 330 4.42 17.48 -12.01
CA PHE A 330 5.20 16.43 -11.40
C PHE A 330 4.64 16.04 -10.05
N HIS A 331 4.92 14.82 -9.63
CA HIS A 331 4.59 14.33 -8.31
C HIS A 331 5.77 13.60 -7.72
N PHE A 332 5.84 13.58 -6.40
CA PHE A 332 6.82 12.78 -5.68
C PHE A 332 6.23 12.17 -4.43
N ALA A 333 6.87 11.12 -3.95
CA ALA A 333 6.64 10.53 -2.64
C ALA A 333 8.00 10.31 -1.96
N ILE A 334 8.17 10.93 -0.80
CA ILE A 334 9.41 10.94 -0.01
C ILE A 334 9.14 10.24 1.33
N PRO A 335 10.00 9.32 1.77
CA PRO A 335 9.82 8.65 3.06
C PRO A 335 10.03 9.59 4.24
N LEU A 336 9.07 9.63 5.18
CA LEU A 336 9.16 10.42 6.42
C LEU A 336 9.92 9.67 7.52
N PRO A 337 10.71 10.32 8.38
CA PRO A 337 11.62 9.66 9.33
C PRO A 337 11.08 8.42 10.08
N GLY A 338 11.95 7.43 10.28
CA GLY A 338 11.62 6.18 10.96
C GLY A 338 11.29 5.03 10.00
N LYS A 339 11.97 3.89 10.18
CA LYS A 339 11.84 2.71 9.29
C LYS A 339 11.06 1.56 9.93
N LYS A 340 10.90 1.57 11.24
CA LYS A 340 10.28 0.50 12.02
C LYS A 340 9.46 1.13 13.13
N TRP A 341 8.19 0.79 13.20
CA TRP A 341 7.27 1.28 14.22
C TRP A 341 6.60 0.08 14.88
N ASN A 342 7.09 -0.34 16.03
CA ASN A 342 6.46 -1.44 16.76
C ASN A 342 5.16 -0.98 17.41
N ARG A 343 4.18 -1.88 17.47
CA ARG A 343 2.93 -1.64 18.19
C ARG A 343 3.07 -2.05 19.65
N LYS A 344 2.53 -1.24 20.57
CA LYS A 344 2.47 -1.56 22.01
C LYS A 344 1.05 -1.99 22.34
N GLY A 345 0.83 -3.30 22.45
CA GLY A 345 -0.51 -3.85 22.67
C GLY A 345 -1.44 -3.57 21.48
N PHE A 346 -2.55 -2.87 21.73
CA PHE A 346 -3.57 -2.56 20.72
C PHE A 346 -3.34 -1.22 20.00
N PHE A 347 -2.32 -0.45 20.38
CA PHE A 347 -2.16 0.93 19.94
C PHE A 347 -0.72 1.26 19.49
N ARG A 348 -0.60 2.15 18.51
CA ARG A 348 0.67 2.69 18.03
C ARG A 348 0.52 4.12 17.53
N VAL A 349 1.49 4.97 17.83
CA VAL A 349 1.64 6.28 17.20
C VAL A 349 2.80 6.22 16.23
N LYS A 350 2.61 6.71 15.01
CA LYS A 350 3.66 6.84 14.00
C LYS A 350 3.44 8.05 13.08
N PRO A 351 4.46 8.61 12.44
CA PRO A 351 4.25 9.46 11.28
C PRO A 351 3.66 8.64 10.12
N ALA A 352 3.09 9.33 9.14
CA ALA A 352 2.82 8.73 7.84
C ALA A 352 4.10 8.12 7.25
N ASP A 353 3.97 7.07 6.44
CA ASP A 353 5.17 6.42 5.87
C ASP A 353 5.83 7.30 4.81
N TYR A 354 5.03 8.05 4.04
CA TYR A 354 5.49 8.91 2.97
C TYR A 354 4.78 10.27 3.03
N PHE A 355 5.52 11.31 2.68
CA PHE A 355 4.96 12.58 2.27
C PHE A 355 4.85 12.55 0.75
N ALA A 356 3.63 12.67 0.23
CA ALA A 356 3.36 12.69 -1.20
C ALA A 356 2.80 14.05 -1.59
N TRP A 357 3.29 14.59 -2.71
CA TRP A 357 2.84 15.89 -3.19
C TRP A 357 2.82 15.91 -4.72
N THR A 358 1.89 16.68 -5.28
CA THR A 358 1.70 16.86 -6.72
C THR A 358 1.68 18.35 -7.02
N TYR A 359 2.52 18.78 -7.95
CA TYR A 359 2.54 20.13 -8.48
C TYR A 359 1.93 20.16 -9.87
N SER A 360 1.07 21.14 -10.15
CA SER A 360 0.46 21.37 -11.46
C SER A 360 0.98 22.67 -12.07
N MET A 361 1.24 22.67 -13.38
CA MET A 361 1.85 23.81 -14.08
C MET A 361 0.83 24.85 -14.54
N VAL A 362 -0.41 24.46 -14.89
CA VAL A 362 -1.44 25.42 -15.30
C VAL A 362 -2.03 26.08 -14.06
N ALA A 363 -1.95 27.41 -14.07
CA ALA A 363 -2.30 28.28 -12.96
C ALA A 363 -3.37 29.33 -13.31
N HIS A 364 -3.88 29.34 -14.55
CA HIS A 364 -4.81 30.35 -15.02
C HIS A 364 -5.69 29.83 -16.17
N GLY A 365 -6.75 30.58 -16.48
CA GLY A 365 -7.65 30.33 -17.60
C GLY A 365 -8.73 29.29 -17.32
N LYS A 366 -9.38 28.85 -18.39
CA LYS A 366 -10.56 27.97 -18.37
C LYS A 366 -10.38 26.73 -17.49
N TYR A 367 -9.17 26.15 -17.48
CA TYR A 367 -8.85 24.98 -16.66
C TYR A 367 -9.10 25.21 -15.16
N ILE A 368 -8.69 26.37 -14.63
CA ILE A 368 -8.88 26.73 -13.21
C ILE A 368 -10.32 27.17 -12.97
N ASP A 369 -10.87 28.03 -13.84
CA ASP A 369 -12.20 28.61 -13.67
C ASP A 369 -13.31 27.55 -13.64
N GLU A 370 -13.19 26.52 -14.48
CA GLU A 370 -14.16 25.41 -14.56
C GLU A 370 -13.80 24.23 -13.64
N GLN A 371 -12.72 24.32 -12.85
CA GLN A 371 -12.20 23.26 -11.98
C GLN A 371 -11.96 21.92 -12.71
N MET A 372 -11.37 22.00 -13.91
CA MET A 372 -11.10 20.84 -14.75
C MET A 372 -10.07 19.89 -14.14
N GLY A 373 -10.18 18.61 -14.47
CA GLY A 373 -9.26 17.57 -14.01
C GLY A 373 -9.34 17.28 -12.50
N LYS A 374 -10.33 17.85 -11.79
CA LYS A 374 -10.43 17.71 -10.34
C LYS A 374 -10.92 16.32 -9.95
N SER A 375 -10.13 15.67 -9.10
CA SER A 375 -10.42 14.37 -8.48
C SER A 375 -10.43 14.54 -6.96
N TYR A 376 -10.71 13.47 -6.24
CA TYR A 376 -10.56 13.38 -4.79
C TYR A 376 -9.83 12.08 -4.41
N TYR A 377 -9.35 12.01 -3.17
CA TYR A 377 -8.74 10.84 -2.56
C TYR A 377 -9.63 10.25 -1.50
N THR A 378 -9.58 8.92 -1.38
CA THR A 378 -10.40 8.16 -0.42
C THR A 378 -9.60 7.70 0.80
N ARG A 379 -8.27 7.90 0.78
CA ARG A 379 -7.36 7.48 1.85
C ARG A 379 -6.30 8.56 2.12
N PRO A 380 -5.90 8.77 3.39
CA PRO A 380 -4.85 9.73 3.74
C PRO A 380 -3.48 9.39 3.16
N ASP A 381 -3.21 8.11 2.98
CA ASP A 381 -1.93 7.57 2.50
C ASP A 381 -1.96 7.24 1.00
N GLU A 382 -2.88 7.80 0.22
CA GLU A 382 -2.94 7.56 -1.23
C GLU A 382 -1.69 8.11 -1.91
N ASN A 383 -0.70 7.24 -2.09
CA ASN A 383 0.61 7.58 -2.63
C ASN A 383 1.13 6.47 -3.56
N ARG A 384 2.16 6.78 -4.36
CA ARG A 384 2.69 5.86 -5.37
C ARG A 384 3.79 4.91 -4.85
N SER A 385 4.21 5.04 -3.59
CA SER A 385 5.30 4.23 -2.98
C SER A 385 4.81 3.20 -1.95
N GLY A 386 3.74 3.50 -1.23
CA GLY A 386 3.09 2.65 -0.23
C GLY A 386 2.28 1.54 -0.91
N GLY A 387 2.35 0.33 -0.37
CA GLY A 387 1.62 -0.81 -0.93
C GLY A 387 2.05 -1.18 -2.37
N PHE A 388 3.27 -0.82 -2.78
CA PHE A 388 3.77 -1.16 -4.12
C PHE A 388 4.24 -2.63 -4.18
N TYR A 389 3.28 -3.52 -4.42
CA TYR A 389 3.47 -4.98 -4.51
C TYR A 389 3.84 -5.44 -5.92
N GLN A 390 4.85 -4.83 -6.54
CA GLN A 390 5.35 -5.25 -7.84
C GLN A 390 6.51 -6.28 -7.67
N PRO A 391 6.41 -7.50 -8.23
CA PRO A 391 7.40 -8.57 -8.03
C PRO A 391 8.86 -8.23 -8.39
N ASP A 392 9.11 -7.67 -9.57
CA ASP A 392 10.44 -7.30 -10.06
C ASP A 392 11.06 -6.13 -9.27
N TYR A 393 10.26 -5.13 -8.89
CA TYR A 393 10.66 -4.04 -7.99
C TYR A 393 11.15 -4.59 -6.65
N ILE A 394 10.35 -5.46 -6.02
CA ILE A 394 10.70 -6.07 -4.73
C ILE A 394 12.00 -6.86 -4.86
N ARG A 395 12.11 -7.71 -5.89
CA ARG A 395 13.33 -8.48 -6.17
C ARG A 395 14.54 -7.55 -6.32
N TYR A 396 14.43 -6.52 -7.15
CA TYR A 396 15.51 -5.59 -7.43
C TYR A 396 16.05 -4.91 -6.17
N PHE A 397 15.16 -4.35 -5.34
CA PHE A 397 15.57 -3.66 -4.12
C PHE A 397 16.06 -4.59 -3.01
N LEU A 398 15.52 -5.81 -2.91
CA LEU A 398 16.06 -6.85 -2.02
C LEU A 398 17.50 -7.22 -2.37
N ILE A 399 17.79 -7.46 -3.65
CA ILE A 399 19.15 -7.78 -4.13
C ILE A 399 20.08 -6.59 -3.87
N LYS A 400 19.63 -5.37 -4.17
CA LYS A 400 20.42 -4.15 -3.99
C LYS A 400 20.81 -3.93 -2.53
N GLU A 401 19.87 -4.06 -1.60
CA GLU A 401 20.14 -3.91 -0.17
C GLU A 401 21.01 -5.05 0.39
N ALA A 402 20.81 -6.29 -0.04
CA ALA A 402 21.65 -7.42 0.37
C ALA A 402 23.12 -7.22 -0.04
N LYS A 403 23.37 -6.83 -1.30
CA LYS A 403 24.72 -6.52 -1.79
C LYS A 403 25.36 -5.35 -1.03
N LYS A 404 24.57 -4.31 -0.72
CA LYS A 404 25.04 -3.16 0.06
C LYS A 404 25.44 -3.57 1.47
N ALA A 405 24.66 -4.43 2.13
CA ALA A 405 24.99 -4.96 3.45
C ALA A 405 26.29 -5.79 3.42
N GLN A 406 26.46 -6.66 2.42
CA GLN A 406 27.69 -7.44 2.23
C GLN A 406 28.93 -6.55 1.99
N SER A 407 28.79 -5.48 1.20
CA SER A 407 29.91 -4.55 0.96
C SER A 407 30.35 -3.78 2.20
N LYS A 408 29.43 -3.58 3.16
CA LYS A 408 29.70 -2.91 4.43
C LYS A 408 30.34 -3.82 5.48
N SER A 409 30.20 -5.14 5.38
CA SER A 409 30.82 -6.08 6.32
C SER A 409 32.26 -6.43 5.95
N ILE A 410 32.72 -6.03 4.76
CA ILE A 410 34.08 -6.26 4.24
C ILE A 410 34.99 -5.04 4.52
N LYS A 411 34.41 -3.89 4.89
CA LYS A 411 35.12 -2.71 5.38
C LYS A 411 35.03 -2.69 6.89
#